data_AF-A0A1C4YHQ4-F1
#
_entry.id   AF-A0A1C4YHQ4-F1
#
_cell.length_a   1.000
_cell.length_b   1.000
_cell.length_c   1.000
_cell.angle_alpha   90.00
_cell.angle_beta   90.00
_cell.angle_gamma   90.00
#
_symmetry.space_group_name_H-M   'P 1'
#
loop_
_entity.id
_entity.type
_entity.pdbx_description
1 polymer ?
#
loop_
_entity_poly.entity_id
_entity_poly.type
_entity_poly.pdbx_seq_one_letter_code
_entity_poly.pdbx_strand_id
1 'polypeptide(L)'
;MEQARVCFFQSNPRLYDIDAALTALDRIWWRVPQYTGEVHVGDVAVLWRSGKDAGIVGLGRVAADPQLRPMEPAEKSFVLAEEEGADNVTRVLLRVQAVPFVPKERVRAIAEFQQHQLLVAPRGTVFPVEKDD
;
A
#
# COMPACT_ATOMS: atom_id res chain seq x y z
N MET A 1 10.92 22.52 4.68
CA MET A 1 9.66 21.76 4.78
C MET A 1 9.93 20.43 4.12
N GLU A 2 9.83 19.33 4.86
CA GLU A 2 10.06 18.00 4.29
C GLU A 2 8.95 17.72 3.26
N GLN A 3 9.35 17.36 2.04
CA GLN A 3 8.41 17.11 0.95
C GLN A 3 7.76 15.74 1.15
N ALA A 4 6.43 15.67 1.08
CA ALA A 4 5.69 14.42 1.17
C ALA A 4 6.08 13.51 0.00
N ARG A 5 6.46 12.27 0.31
CA ARG A 5 6.84 11.25 -0.68
C ARG A 5 5.62 10.47 -1.14
N VAL A 6 5.78 9.72 -2.23
CA VAL A 6 4.77 8.76 -2.70
C VAL A 6 5.26 7.36 -2.37
N CYS A 7 4.46 6.61 -1.63
CA CYS A 7 4.72 5.24 -1.22
C CYS A 7 3.69 4.30 -1.84
N PHE A 8 4.17 3.27 -2.54
CA PHE A 8 3.31 2.20 -3.05
C PHE A 8 3.15 1.11 -2.01
N PHE A 9 1.92 0.84 -1.60
CA PHE A 9 1.57 -0.21 -0.65
C PHE A 9 0.94 -1.37 -1.41
N GLN A 10 1.71 -2.44 -1.60
CA GLN A 10 1.27 -3.60 -2.36
C GLN A 10 0.46 -4.57 -1.49
N SER A 11 -0.69 -5.03 -2.00
CA SER A 11 -1.50 -6.10 -1.43
C SER A 11 -1.64 -7.28 -2.40
N ASN A 12 -1.60 -8.50 -1.86
CA ASN A 12 -1.89 -9.71 -2.60
C ASN A 12 -3.34 -10.13 -2.37
N PRO A 13 -4.21 -10.09 -3.40
CA PRO A 13 -5.63 -10.43 -3.25
C PRO A 13 -5.88 -11.90 -2.89
N ARG A 14 -4.85 -12.76 -2.89
CA ARG A 14 -4.94 -14.14 -2.37
C ARG A 14 -4.75 -14.22 -0.86
N LEU A 15 -4.13 -13.21 -0.24
CA LEU A 15 -3.81 -13.16 1.19
C LEU A 15 -4.73 -12.19 1.94
N TYR A 16 -5.17 -11.12 1.27
CA TYR A 16 -6.00 -10.07 1.86
C TYR A 16 -6.97 -9.49 0.82
N ASP A 17 -8.27 -9.47 1.15
CA ASP A 17 -9.31 -8.90 0.29
C ASP A 17 -9.31 -7.36 0.36
N ILE A 18 -8.40 -6.76 -0.39
CA ILE A 18 -8.22 -5.30 -0.40
C ILE A 18 -9.42 -4.54 -0.96
N ASP A 19 -10.17 -5.13 -1.89
CA ASP A 19 -11.31 -4.47 -2.51
C ASP A 19 -12.49 -4.37 -1.52
N ALA A 20 -12.77 -5.46 -0.78
CA ALA A 20 -13.75 -5.43 0.29
C ALA A 20 -13.30 -4.54 1.45
N ALA A 21 -12.02 -4.59 1.82
CA ALA A 21 -11.47 -3.75 2.89
C ALA A 21 -11.63 -2.26 2.58
N LEU A 22 -11.34 -1.82 1.34
CA LEU A 22 -11.49 -0.41 0.95
C LEU A 22 -12.95 0.05 0.84
N THR A 23 -13.88 -0.88 0.73
CA THR A 23 -15.32 -0.58 0.78
C THR A 23 -15.81 -0.38 2.21
N ALA A 24 -15.22 -1.10 3.17
CA ALA A 24 -15.65 -1.11 4.57
C ALA A 24 -14.84 -0.20 5.50
N LEU A 25 -13.58 0.09 5.16
CA LEU A 25 -12.62 0.76 6.02
C LEU A 25 -12.11 2.05 5.37
N ASP A 26 -12.11 3.15 6.13
CA ASP A 26 -11.43 4.39 5.78
C ASP A 26 -10.00 4.46 6.35
N ARG A 27 -9.63 3.48 7.18
CA ARG A 27 -8.35 3.36 7.87
C ARG A 27 -7.88 1.92 7.92
N ILE A 28 -6.61 1.70 7.55
CA ILE A 28 -5.99 0.37 7.50
C ILE A 28 -4.60 0.46 8.12
N TRP A 29 -4.30 -0.44 9.07
CA TRP A 29 -2.97 -0.71 9.58
C TRP A 29 -2.21 -1.61 8.62
N TRP A 30 -1.52 -0.97 7.68
CA TRP A 30 -0.79 -1.65 6.65
C TRP A 30 0.49 -2.28 7.18
N ARG A 31 0.73 -3.54 6.82
CA ARG A 31 1.94 -4.29 7.17
C ARG A 31 3.17 -3.73 6.44
N VAL A 32 4.17 -3.27 7.20
CA VAL A 32 5.43 -2.69 6.70
C VAL A 32 6.60 -3.31 7.48
N PRO A 33 6.99 -4.55 7.16
CA PRO A 33 8.06 -5.26 7.87
C PRO A 33 9.46 -4.73 7.53
N GLN A 34 9.59 -3.91 6.49
CA GLN A 34 10.83 -3.33 5.95
C GLN A 34 10.56 -1.88 5.55
N TYR A 35 11.60 -1.06 5.39
CA TYR A 35 11.48 0.37 5.00
C TYR A 35 10.75 1.25 6.02
N THR A 36 10.75 0.87 7.29
CA THR A 36 10.05 1.60 8.37
C THR A 36 10.62 3.00 8.62
N GLY A 37 11.86 3.26 8.26
CA GLY A 37 12.48 4.59 8.35
C GLY A 37 12.24 5.49 7.13
N GLU A 38 11.48 5.03 6.14
CA GLU A 38 11.24 5.76 4.89
C GLU A 38 9.80 6.24 4.74
N VAL A 39 8.89 5.71 5.58
CA VAL A 39 7.46 6.01 5.57
C VAL A 39 7.14 6.90 6.76
N HIS A 40 6.66 8.11 6.49
CA HIS A 40 6.37 9.10 7.51
C HIS A 40 4.96 9.65 7.37
N VAL A 41 4.41 10.14 8.49
CA VAL A 41 3.13 10.87 8.48
C VAL A 41 3.12 11.96 7.42
N GLY A 42 2.06 11.96 6.60
CA GLY A 42 1.86 12.92 5.51
C GLY A 42 2.19 12.37 4.12
N ASP A 43 2.99 11.30 4.03
CA ASP A 43 3.31 10.64 2.75
C ASP A 43 2.04 10.17 2.04
N VAL A 44 2.06 10.25 0.72
CA VAL A 44 0.97 9.79 -0.15
C VAL A 44 1.03 8.29 -0.26
N ALA A 45 -0.06 7.62 0.09
CA ALA A 45 -0.20 6.18 -0.04
C ALA A 45 -0.92 5.84 -1.35
N VAL A 46 -0.29 5.02 -2.19
CA VAL A 46 -0.90 4.43 -3.38
C VAL A 46 -1.10 2.95 -3.12
N LEU A 47 -2.35 2.47 -3.10
CA LEU A 47 -2.67 1.07 -2.83
C LEU A 47 -2.68 0.28 -4.13
N TRP A 48 -1.75 -0.67 -4.23
CA TRP A 48 -1.54 -1.49 -5.41
C TRP A 48 -1.99 -2.92 -5.16
N ARG A 49 -3.01 -3.37 -5.88
CA ARG A 49 -3.38 -4.78 -5.93
C ARG A 49 -2.44 -5.50 -6.90
N SER A 50 -1.82 -6.59 -6.45
CA SER A 50 -0.91 -7.42 -7.26
C SER A 50 -1.65 -8.58 -7.96
N GLY A 51 -0.94 -9.33 -8.80
CA GLY A 51 -1.48 -10.51 -9.50
C GLY A 51 -1.89 -10.25 -10.95
N LYS A 52 -2.85 -11.05 -11.43
CA LYS A 52 -3.33 -11.01 -12.83
C LYS A 52 -4.00 -9.67 -13.13
N ASP A 53 -4.89 -9.24 -12.24
CA ASP A 53 -5.65 -7.98 -12.34
C ASP A 53 -4.99 -6.87 -11.50
N ALA A 54 -3.68 -6.74 -11.68
CA ALA A 54 -2.88 -5.79 -10.91
C ALA A 54 -3.11 -4.35 -11.35
N GLY A 55 -3.07 -3.43 -10.38
CA GLY A 55 -3.31 -2.02 -10.59
C GLY A 55 -3.62 -1.26 -9.31
N ILE A 56 -3.91 0.03 -9.45
CA ILE A 56 -4.26 0.91 -8.33
C ILE A 56 -5.74 0.70 -8.00
N VAL A 57 -6.01 0.44 -6.73
CA VAL A 57 -7.38 0.23 -6.18
C VAL A 57 -7.77 1.27 -5.14
N GLY A 58 -6.80 1.99 -4.59
CA GLY A 58 -7.05 3.02 -3.59
C GLY A 58 -5.91 4.03 -3.48
N LEU A 59 -6.24 5.17 -2.90
CA LEU A 59 -5.29 6.24 -2.58
C LEU A 59 -5.50 6.67 -1.12
N GLY A 60 -4.47 7.26 -0.52
CA GLY A 60 -4.54 7.69 0.86
C GLY A 60 -3.35 8.51 1.30
N ARG A 61 -3.24 8.63 2.63
CA ARG A 61 -2.07 9.22 3.29
C ARG A 61 -1.68 8.42 4.51
N VAL A 62 -0.39 8.44 4.82
CA VAL A 62 0.12 7.95 6.10
C VAL A 62 -0.39 8.86 7.22
N ALA A 63 -1.10 8.26 8.18
CA ALA A 63 -1.73 8.94 9.30
C ALA A 63 -1.05 8.65 10.64
N ALA A 64 -0.20 7.63 10.73
CA ALA A 64 0.68 7.36 11.87
C ALA A 64 1.91 6.59 11.40
N ASP A 65 3.07 6.89 11.98
CA ASP A 65 4.35 6.25 11.65
C ASP A 65 4.35 4.74 11.93
N PRO A 66 5.29 3.98 11.33
CA PRO A 66 5.41 2.55 11.55
C PRO A 66 5.65 2.21 13.02
N GLN A 67 4.86 1.27 13.55
CA GLN A 67 4.97 0.81 14.93
C GLN A 67 4.60 -0.67 15.06
N LEU A 68 5.16 -1.36 16.05
CA LEU A 68 4.83 -2.76 16.33
C LEU A 68 3.42 -2.83 16.94
N ARG A 69 2.50 -3.56 16.30
CA ARG A 69 1.13 -3.67 16.78
C ARG A 69 0.37 -4.85 16.16
N PRO A 70 -0.62 -5.41 16.89
CA PRO A 70 -1.48 -6.45 16.34
C PRO A 70 -2.40 -5.89 15.24
N MET A 71 -2.97 -6.79 14.44
CA MET A 71 -3.98 -6.44 13.46
C MET A 71 -5.33 -6.18 14.16
N GLU A 72 -6.06 -5.14 13.75
CA GLU A 72 -7.35 -4.82 14.35
C GLU A 72 -8.40 -5.87 13.96
N PRO A 73 -9.37 -6.19 14.85
CA PRO A 73 -10.41 -7.18 14.55
C PRO A 73 -11.20 -6.86 13.26
N ALA A 74 -11.45 -5.58 12.99
CA ALA A 74 -12.13 -5.14 11.77
C ALA A 74 -11.34 -5.46 10.49
N GLU A 75 -10.01 -5.49 10.57
CA GLU A 75 -9.14 -5.82 9.44
C GLU A 75 -8.99 -7.33 9.26
N LYS A 76 -9.05 -8.09 10.36
CA LYS A 76 -8.98 -9.57 10.35
C LYS A 76 -10.11 -10.17 9.50
N SER A 77 -11.26 -9.50 9.37
CA SER A 77 -12.37 -9.92 8.51
C SER A 77 -12.01 -10.02 7.02
N PHE A 78 -10.93 -9.38 6.58
CA PHE A 78 -10.48 -9.38 5.18
C PHE A 78 -9.24 -10.25 4.95
N VAL A 79 -8.72 -10.91 5.99
CA VAL A 79 -7.58 -11.82 5.88
C VAL A 79 -8.04 -13.15 5.28
N LEU A 80 -7.41 -13.54 4.17
CA LEU A 80 -7.69 -14.79 3.45
C LEU A 80 -6.66 -15.88 3.77
N ALA A 81 -5.50 -15.51 4.32
CA ALA A 81 -4.43 -16.42 4.71
C ALA A 81 -3.89 -16.08 6.11
N GLU A 82 -3.79 -17.07 6.99
CA GLU A 82 -3.44 -16.90 8.41
C GLU A 82 -2.12 -16.14 8.64
N GLU A 83 -1.15 -16.32 7.75
CA GLU A 83 0.16 -15.65 7.81
C GLU A 83 0.09 -14.11 7.79
N GLU A 84 -0.98 -13.54 7.23
CA GLU A 84 -1.14 -12.09 7.12
C GLU A 84 -1.72 -11.46 8.40
N GLY A 85 -2.32 -12.28 9.26
CA GLY A 85 -2.91 -11.88 10.54
C GLY A 85 -1.93 -11.78 11.72
N ALA A 86 -0.62 -11.91 11.51
CA ALA A 86 0.37 -12.01 12.58
C ALA A 86 0.38 -10.78 13.51
N ASP A 87 0.39 -11.00 14.84
CA ASP A 87 0.23 -9.93 15.84
C ASP A 87 1.51 -9.12 16.11
N ASN A 88 2.70 -9.70 15.88
CA ASN A 88 4.00 -9.03 16.10
C ASN A 88 4.61 -8.53 14.79
N VAL A 89 3.92 -7.62 14.11
CA VAL A 89 4.40 -7.04 12.86
C VAL A 89 4.33 -5.52 12.93
N THR A 90 5.36 -4.86 12.40
CA THR A 90 5.36 -3.42 12.23
C THR A 90 4.32 -3.00 11.20
N ARG A 91 3.43 -2.10 11.61
CA ARG A 91 2.33 -1.58 10.80
C ARG A 91 2.31 -0.06 10.82
N VAL A 92 1.93 0.53 9.70
CA VAL A 92 1.72 1.96 9.52
C VAL A 92 0.22 2.23 9.36
N LEU A 93 -0.29 3.33 9.90
CA LEU A 93 -1.70 3.67 9.68
C LEU A 93 -1.85 4.42 8.38
N LEU A 94 -2.71 3.93 7.51
CA LEU A 94 -3.12 4.62 6.30
C LEU A 94 -4.55 5.11 6.49
N ARG A 95 -4.81 6.38 6.15
CA ARG A 95 -6.16 6.87 5.89
C ARG A 95 -6.40 6.78 4.39
N VAL A 96 -7.36 5.97 3.99
CA VAL A 96 -7.49 5.49 2.60
C VAL A 96 -8.90 5.72 2.07
N GLN A 97 -9.01 5.72 0.74
CA GLN A 97 -10.26 5.72 0.01
C GLN A 97 -10.12 4.85 -1.24
N ALA A 98 -11.18 4.11 -1.57
CA ALA A 98 -11.28 3.43 -2.85
C ALA A 98 -11.28 4.46 -4.00
N VAL A 99 -10.66 4.11 -5.11
CA VAL A 99 -10.70 4.90 -6.35
C VAL A 99 -11.12 4.01 -7.51
N PRO A 100 -11.59 4.57 -8.63
CA PRO A 100 -11.81 3.77 -9.85
C PRO A 100 -10.54 2.99 -10.21
N PHE A 101 -10.69 1.70 -10.46
CA PHE A 101 -9.56 0.81 -10.73
C PHE A 101 -8.73 1.30 -11.92
N VAL A 102 -7.42 1.45 -11.69
CA VAL A 102 -6.45 1.81 -12.72
C VAL A 102 -5.58 0.59 -13.01
N PRO A 103 -5.77 -0.09 -14.16
CA PRO A 103 -5.00 -1.29 -14.48
C PRO A 103 -3.52 -0.97 -14.68
N LYS A 104 -2.63 -1.93 -14.36
CA LYS A 104 -1.18 -1.75 -14.48
C LYS A 104 -0.75 -1.29 -15.87
N GLU A 105 -1.45 -1.71 -16.94
CA GLU A 105 -1.16 -1.32 -18.32
C GLU A 105 -1.37 0.18 -18.51
N ARG A 106 -2.41 0.75 -17.89
CA ARG A 106 -2.68 2.19 -17.93
C ARG A 106 -1.65 2.95 -17.10
N VAL A 107 -1.21 2.42 -15.95
CA VAL A 107 -0.14 3.04 -15.15
C VAL A 107 1.18 3.04 -15.91
N ARG A 108 1.53 1.95 -16.60
CA ARG A 108 2.72 1.85 -17.46
C ARG A 108 2.72 2.82 -18.65
N ALA A 109 1.55 3.21 -19.11
CA ALA A 109 1.40 4.11 -20.26
C ALA A 109 1.58 5.60 -19.89
N ILE A 110 1.61 5.94 -18.60
CA ILE A 110 1.89 7.29 -18.13
C ILE A 110 3.41 7.52 -18.23
N ALA A 111 3.83 8.54 -18.98
CA ALA A 111 5.23 8.79 -19.34
C ALA A 111 6.12 8.96 -18.09
N GLU A 112 5.58 9.61 -17.07
CA GLU A 112 6.20 9.86 -15.77
C GLU A 112 6.45 8.56 -14.98
N PHE A 113 5.73 7.48 -15.27
CA PHE A 113 5.95 6.15 -14.66
C PHE A 113 6.92 5.26 -15.46
N GLN A 114 7.28 5.63 -16.69
CA GLN A 114 8.24 4.87 -17.49
C GLN A 114 9.69 5.08 -17.05
N GLN A 115 9.97 6.19 -16.34
CA GLN A 115 11.31 6.49 -15.80
C GLN A 115 11.54 5.85 -14.42
N HIS A 116 10.50 5.41 -13.73
CA HIS A 116 10.62 4.77 -12.41
C HIS A 116 10.71 3.24 -12.50
N GLN A 117 11.76 2.66 -11.89
CA GLN A 117 12.06 1.21 -11.87
C GLN A 117 11.00 0.31 -11.19
N LEU A 118 9.80 0.80 -10.91
CA LEU A 118 8.68 0.10 -10.25
C LEU A 118 8.14 -1.12 -11.03
N LEU A 119 8.50 -1.28 -12.30
CA LEU A 119 7.80 -2.18 -13.22
C LEU A 119 8.60 -3.43 -13.64
N VAL A 120 9.84 -3.58 -13.18
CA VAL A 120 10.75 -4.64 -13.67
C VAL A 120 10.84 -5.85 -12.73
N ALA A 121 10.73 -5.69 -11.40
CA ALA A 121 10.54 -6.80 -10.45
C ALA A 121 10.28 -6.27 -9.02
N PRO A 122 9.06 -6.32 -8.47
CA PRO A 122 8.80 -5.81 -7.14
C PRO A 122 9.34 -6.81 -6.10
N ARG A 123 10.55 -6.56 -5.58
CA ARG A 123 11.06 -7.19 -4.35
C ARG A 123 10.78 -6.24 -3.17
N GLY A 124 9.58 -6.30 -2.61
CA GLY A 124 9.19 -5.47 -1.47
C GLY A 124 7.70 -5.16 -1.38
N THR A 125 7.25 -4.72 -0.20
CA THR A 125 5.84 -4.32 0.07
C THR A 125 5.64 -2.81 -0.01
N VAL A 126 6.73 -2.04 0.12
CA VAL A 126 6.76 -0.57 0.03
C VAL A 126 7.87 -0.17 -0.94
N PHE A 127 7.56 0.72 -1.88
CA PHE A 127 8.55 1.29 -2.79
C PHE A 127 8.48 2.82 -2.75
N PRO A 128 9.57 3.52 -2.41
CA PRO A 128 9.65 4.96 -2.55
C PRO A 128 9.75 5.33 -4.04
N VAL A 129 9.03 6.38 -4.44
CA VAL A 129 9.19 6.98 -5.77
C VAL A 129 10.05 8.22 -5.61
N GLU A 130 11.27 8.18 -6.13
CA GLU A 130 12.08 9.38 -6.35
C GLU A 130 11.40 10.24 -7.42
N LYS A 131 11.58 11.55 -7.42
CA LYS A 131 11.02 12.41 -8.48
C LYS A 131 12.18 12.82 -9.39
N ASP A 132 12.05 12.64 -10.70
CA ASP A 132 12.96 13.30 -11.64
C ASP A 132 12.67 14.82 -11.58
N ASP A 133 13.73 15.61 -11.36
CA ASP A 133 13.73 17.09 -11.33
C ASP A 133 13.43 17.71 -12.71
#